data_AF-A0A2K8PS19-F1
#
_entry.id   AF-A0A2K8PS19-F1
#
_cell.length_a   1.000
_cell.length_b   1.000
_cell.length_c   1.000
_cell.angle_alpha   90.00
_cell.angle_beta   90.00
_cell.angle_gamma   90.00
#
_symmetry.space_group_name_H-M   'P 1'
#
loop_
_entity.id
_entity.type
_entity.pdbx_description
1 polymer ?
#
loop_
_entity_poly.entity_id
_entity_poly.type
_entity_poly.pdbx_seq_one_letter_code
_entity_poly.pdbx_strand_id
1 'polypeptide(L)'
;MNVTRLLTADLAGEAEPLLDLVNAYFQEAMLFGRMCRTDEWDFDGGKQHSRVRYYCEAREIPFLKVTAVLEDTIGLQFTDAAAQIPYRHVGATWPPGCPLAGHVTVPSKLSPFTWLSTFLVHWNLVPDDDSAREGEYFRVLRSTLWICHESGLRAAVDYVADLVETGQVASVFSAIMVVAQLIIVSARTNSPQELVASLMEGRLPRKPGEWLVFYPTLENAEPVRLTADGRAAVESLVVRGWSQVEKTRAASSLDEWLSSVAALQGLLTLVMHSVAMAVANPSTALRAVVSQFEEMSADISAATVDMEVGLEGNAGLPQFLSYQRDLEKRFLNRGDTSGRRFRRERLLLPLPIYGSSDKLPPDWGEPSWRIALPWKSCHSFVDELLAGPDPAGPLPRGSWARPLKGDALRQALTLHPEHPPYWKALAQELRSVGRPRAAKAALLVSKRMSQRTVEQGWEPRS
;
A
#
# COMPACT_ATOMS: atom_id res chain seq x y z
N MET A 1 -15.35 24.15 23.07
CA MET A 1 -16.34 23.05 23.01
C MET A 1 -15.70 21.95 22.17
N ASN A 2 -15.45 20.77 22.76
CA ASN A 2 -14.59 19.73 22.17
C ASN A 2 -15.26 19.12 20.91
N VAL A 3 -14.63 19.19 19.74
CA VAL A 3 -15.20 18.68 18.47
C VAL A 3 -15.41 17.17 18.50
N THR A 4 -14.63 16.44 19.31
CA THR A 4 -14.90 15.04 19.63
C THR A 4 -16.27 14.86 20.29
N ARG A 5 -16.71 15.82 21.12
CA ARG A 5 -18.05 15.85 21.73
C ARG A 5 -19.17 16.24 20.77
N LEU A 6 -18.90 17.05 19.74
CA LEU A 6 -19.88 17.39 18.70
C LEU A 6 -20.08 16.25 17.70
N LEU A 7 -18.99 15.57 17.31
CA LEU A 7 -19.06 14.35 16.52
C LEU A 7 -19.78 13.25 17.33
N THR A 8 -19.37 12.97 18.57
CA THR A 8 -20.01 11.90 19.37
C THR A 8 -21.45 12.22 19.83
N ALA A 9 -21.85 13.49 19.97
CA ALA A 9 -23.21 13.84 20.38
C ALA A 9 -24.25 13.67 19.24
N ASP A 10 -23.88 13.90 17.97
CA ASP A 10 -24.74 13.64 16.82
C ASP A 10 -24.64 12.19 16.30
N LEU A 11 -23.55 11.47 16.63
CA LEU A 11 -23.29 10.10 16.15
C LEU A 11 -23.81 8.99 17.06
N ALA A 12 -24.47 9.33 18.16
CA ALA A 12 -25.04 8.36 19.10
C ALA A 12 -26.15 7.45 18.49
N GLY A 13 -26.56 7.70 17.23
CA GLY A 13 -27.53 6.88 16.50
C GLY A 13 -27.03 6.20 15.20
N GLU A 14 -25.85 6.56 14.68
CA GLU A 14 -25.38 6.09 13.36
C GLU A 14 -23.89 5.71 13.42
N ALA A 15 -23.58 4.55 14.00
CA ALA A 15 -22.22 4.01 14.02
C ALA A 15 -21.75 3.51 12.64
N GLU A 16 -22.68 3.09 11.77
CA GLU A 16 -22.37 2.47 10.47
C GLU A 16 -21.53 3.36 9.53
N PRO A 17 -21.85 4.66 9.32
CA PRO A 17 -21.06 5.50 8.42
C PRO A 17 -19.61 5.73 8.88
N LEU A 18 -19.35 5.70 10.19
CA LEU A 18 -18.00 5.85 10.75
C LEU A 18 -17.18 4.56 10.62
N LEU A 19 -17.82 3.41 10.80
CA LEU A 19 -17.20 2.11 10.55
C LEU A 19 -16.81 1.98 9.08
N ASP A 20 -17.69 2.39 8.17
CA ASP A 20 -17.40 2.42 6.73
C ASP A 20 -16.24 3.35 6.39
N LEU A 21 -16.15 4.51 7.06
CA LEU A 21 -15.04 5.44 6.88
C LEU A 21 -13.70 4.84 7.34
N VAL A 22 -13.68 4.19 8.52
CA VAL A 22 -12.46 3.52 9.02
C VAL A 22 -12.06 2.38 8.11
N ASN A 23 -13.02 1.56 7.65
CA ASN A 23 -12.75 0.51 6.67
C ASN A 23 -12.17 1.10 5.38
N ALA A 24 -12.72 2.20 4.88
CA ALA A 24 -12.19 2.89 3.71
C ALA A 24 -10.74 3.38 3.94
N TYR A 25 -10.42 3.88 5.13
CA TYR A 25 -9.07 4.29 5.50
C TYR A 25 -8.08 3.12 5.59
N PHE A 26 -8.51 1.97 6.13
CA PHE A 26 -7.70 0.76 6.11
C PHE A 26 -7.38 0.31 4.69
N GLN A 27 -8.38 0.32 3.81
CA GLN A 27 -8.19 -0.03 2.40
C GLN A 27 -7.30 0.97 1.67
N GLU A 28 -7.49 2.28 1.89
CA GLU A 28 -6.64 3.34 1.33
C GLU A 28 -5.18 3.17 1.76
N ALA A 29 -4.95 2.88 3.04
CA ALA A 29 -3.61 2.63 3.58
C ALA A 29 -3.00 1.36 2.96
N MET A 30 -3.69 0.22 2.96
CA MET A 30 -3.15 -0.99 2.30
C MET A 30 -2.82 -0.75 0.82
N LEU A 31 -3.69 -0.02 0.12
CA LEU A 31 -3.50 0.31 -1.28
C LEU A 31 -2.29 1.21 -1.51
N PHE A 32 -2.15 2.28 -0.72
CA PHE A 32 -0.98 3.15 -0.78
C PHE A 32 0.30 2.34 -0.57
N GLY A 33 0.32 1.40 0.39
CA GLY A 33 1.47 0.51 0.59
C GLY A 33 1.81 -0.36 -0.60
N ARG A 34 0.80 -0.89 -1.30
CA ARG A 34 1.02 -1.66 -2.53
C ARG A 34 1.59 -0.81 -3.66
N MET A 35 1.19 0.46 -3.75
CA MET A 35 1.60 1.38 -4.80
C MET A 35 2.93 2.07 -4.52
N CYS A 36 3.27 2.28 -3.25
CA CYS A 36 4.44 3.05 -2.83
C CYS A 36 5.70 2.20 -2.66
N ARG A 37 5.86 1.13 -3.44
CA ARG A 37 6.99 0.19 -3.32
C ARG A 37 8.27 0.77 -3.92
N THR A 38 9.40 0.57 -3.25
CA THR A 38 10.68 1.27 -3.53
C THR A 38 11.52 0.69 -4.65
N ASP A 39 11.08 -0.38 -5.27
CA ASP A 39 12.05 -1.32 -5.86
C ASP A 39 12.25 -1.14 -7.34
N GLU A 40 11.45 -0.28 -7.97
CA GLU A 40 11.33 -0.37 -9.40
C GLU A 40 12.22 0.64 -10.15
N TRP A 41 12.19 1.96 -9.94
CA TRP A 41 12.86 2.84 -10.94
C TRP A 41 13.44 4.19 -10.47
N ASP A 42 13.52 4.50 -9.18
CA ASP A 42 14.07 5.80 -8.76
C ASP A 42 15.61 5.75 -8.59
N PHE A 43 16.31 6.22 -9.63
CA PHE A 43 17.66 6.81 -9.51
C PHE A 43 17.68 8.05 -8.59
N ASP A 44 16.51 8.48 -8.10
CA ASP A 44 16.27 9.74 -7.39
C ASP A 44 15.58 9.48 -6.03
N GLY A 45 16.16 8.57 -5.23
CA GLY A 45 15.58 7.99 -4.00
C GLY A 45 14.86 8.95 -3.05
N GLY A 46 15.25 10.23 -3.01
CA GLY A 46 14.60 11.28 -2.21
C GLY A 46 13.14 11.61 -2.56
N LYS A 47 12.68 11.31 -3.78
CA LYS A 47 11.30 11.62 -4.22
C LYS A 47 10.26 10.73 -3.55
N GLN A 48 10.58 9.45 -3.36
CA GLN A 48 9.65 8.49 -2.79
C GLN A 48 9.46 8.67 -1.28
N HIS A 49 10.52 8.92 -0.53
CA HIS A 49 10.41 9.25 0.88
C HIS A 49 9.56 10.52 1.09
N SER A 50 9.76 11.54 0.25
CA SER A 50 8.94 12.76 0.27
C SER A 50 7.45 12.47 0.02
N ARG A 51 7.11 11.52 -0.86
CA ARG A 51 5.73 11.07 -1.13
C ARG A 51 5.12 10.33 0.06
N VAL A 52 5.83 9.37 0.64
CA VAL A 52 5.42 8.63 1.86
C VAL A 52 5.18 9.62 2.99
N ARG A 53 6.15 10.48 3.25
CA ARG A 53 6.08 11.51 4.28
C ARG A 53 4.89 12.42 4.08
N TYR A 54 4.67 12.94 2.86
CA TYR A 54 3.51 13.79 2.56
C TYR A 54 2.19 13.07 2.80
N TYR A 55 2.08 11.81 2.38
CA TYR A 55 0.90 10.99 2.63
C TYR A 55 0.66 10.82 4.14
N CYS A 56 1.68 10.41 4.89
CA CYS A 56 1.59 10.24 6.35
C CYS A 56 1.23 11.56 7.04
N GLU A 57 1.91 12.67 6.75
CA GLU A 57 1.59 13.99 7.32
C GLU A 57 0.13 14.41 7.06
N ALA A 58 -0.41 14.08 5.88
CA ALA A 58 -1.78 14.42 5.49
C ALA A 58 -2.86 13.46 6.04
N ARG A 59 -2.50 12.23 6.40
CA ARG A 59 -3.46 11.13 6.67
C ARG A 59 -3.32 10.48 8.04
N GLU A 60 -2.11 10.37 8.58
CA GLU A 60 -1.81 9.67 9.83
C GLU A 60 -2.61 10.24 11.01
N ILE A 61 -2.50 11.55 11.26
CA ILE A 61 -3.14 12.17 12.41
C ILE A 61 -4.68 12.04 12.36
N PRO A 62 -5.37 12.36 11.25
CA PRO A 62 -6.82 12.15 11.15
C PRO A 62 -7.22 10.68 11.33
N PHE A 63 -6.52 9.74 10.69
CA PHE A 63 -6.90 8.32 10.70
C PHE A 63 -6.75 7.73 12.10
N LEU A 64 -5.62 7.98 12.76
CA LEU A 64 -5.36 7.50 14.10
C LEU A 64 -6.34 8.09 15.11
N LYS A 65 -6.66 9.39 15.01
CA LYS A 65 -7.64 10.03 15.90
C LYS A 65 -9.04 9.47 15.75
N VAL A 66 -9.53 9.28 14.52
CA VAL A 66 -10.87 8.73 14.27
C VAL A 66 -10.95 7.29 14.78
N THR A 67 -9.92 6.47 14.48
CA THR A 67 -9.86 5.08 14.94
C THR A 67 -9.85 5.00 16.47
N ALA A 68 -9.02 5.80 17.15
CA ALA A 68 -8.97 5.85 18.62
C ALA A 68 -10.31 6.24 19.23
N VAL A 69 -10.98 7.27 18.68
CA VAL A 69 -12.30 7.69 19.16
C VAL A 69 -13.32 6.58 19.02
N LEU A 70 -13.32 5.83 17.90
CA LEU A 70 -14.27 4.73 17.68
C LEU A 70 -13.98 3.51 18.56
N GLU A 71 -12.71 3.20 18.82
CA GLU A 71 -12.34 2.20 19.82
C GLU A 71 -12.86 2.58 21.21
N ASP A 72 -12.62 3.82 21.64
CA ASP A 72 -13.00 4.29 22.98
C ASP A 72 -14.53 4.43 23.15
N THR A 73 -15.26 4.79 22.09
CA THR A 73 -16.69 5.14 22.19
C THR A 73 -17.62 3.97 21.91
N ILE A 74 -17.30 3.15 20.91
CA ILE A 74 -18.18 2.05 20.47
C ILE A 74 -17.49 0.68 20.51
N GLY A 75 -16.26 0.61 21.02
CA GLY A 75 -15.52 -0.64 21.12
C GLY A 75 -15.17 -1.23 19.76
N LEU A 76 -14.73 -0.39 18.80
CA LEU A 76 -14.30 -0.84 17.48
C LEU A 76 -13.34 -2.04 17.59
N GLN A 77 -13.68 -3.12 16.90
CA GLN A 77 -12.89 -4.35 16.83
C GLN A 77 -12.72 -4.78 15.38
N PHE A 78 -11.71 -5.61 15.15
CA PHE A 78 -11.60 -6.33 13.89
C PHE A 78 -12.80 -7.27 13.71
N THR A 79 -13.30 -7.32 12.48
CA THR A 79 -14.35 -8.26 12.07
C THR A 79 -13.74 -9.55 11.54
N ASP A 80 -14.55 -10.60 11.37
CA ASP A 80 -14.10 -11.85 10.73
C ASP A 80 -13.55 -11.63 9.31
N ALA A 81 -14.07 -10.62 8.59
CA ALA A 81 -13.55 -10.23 7.28
C ALA A 81 -12.11 -9.69 7.36
N ALA A 82 -11.70 -9.15 8.51
CA ALA A 82 -10.34 -8.70 8.79
C ALA A 82 -9.44 -9.82 9.38
N ALA A 83 -10.00 -11.02 9.64
CA ALA A 83 -9.27 -12.16 10.21
C ALA A 83 -8.37 -12.84 9.17
N GLN A 84 -7.51 -12.08 8.50
CA GLN A 84 -6.38 -12.50 7.66
C GLN A 84 -5.43 -11.31 7.42
N ILE A 85 -5.63 -10.17 8.10
CA ILE A 85 -4.72 -9.03 7.95
C ILE A 85 -3.44 -9.36 8.72
N PRO A 86 -2.26 -9.40 8.06
CA PRO A 86 -1.02 -9.69 8.75
C PRO A 86 -0.66 -8.53 9.67
N TYR A 87 0.21 -8.75 10.63
CA TYR A 87 0.82 -7.70 11.43
C TYR A 87 2.24 -8.11 11.81
N ARG A 88 3.10 -7.11 12.00
CA ARG A 88 4.47 -7.30 12.48
C ARG A 88 4.81 -6.24 13.52
N HIS A 89 5.44 -6.68 14.60
CA HIS A 89 5.81 -5.86 15.74
C HIS A 89 6.57 -4.58 15.35
N VAL A 90 6.18 -3.45 15.93
CA VAL A 90 6.89 -2.15 15.84
C VAL A 90 7.28 -1.66 17.21
N GLY A 91 8.57 -1.79 17.53
CA GLY A 91 9.21 -1.10 18.65
C GLY A 91 8.49 -1.20 20.00
N ALA A 92 8.59 -0.13 20.79
CA ALA A 92 8.21 -0.10 22.20
C ALA A 92 6.69 -0.04 22.47
N THR A 93 5.86 0.17 21.45
CA THR A 93 4.41 0.34 21.59
C THR A 93 3.63 -0.96 21.46
N TRP A 94 4.32 -2.10 21.41
CA TRP A 94 3.68 -3.40 21.23
C TRP A 94 2.93 -3.86 22.48
N PRO A 95 1.65 -4.30 22.38
CA PRO A 95 0.89 -4.74 23.54
C PRO A 95 1.52 -5.97 24.22
N PRO A 96 1.57 -6.01 25.56
CA PRO A 96 2.04 -7.18 26.29
C PRO A 96 1.22 -8.43 25.95
N GLY A 97 1.91 -9.55 25.67
CA GLY A 97 1.25 -10.83 25.38
C GLY A 97 0.66 -10.95 23.96
N CYS A 98 0.85 -9.95 23.10
CA CYS A 98 0.60 -10.06 21.66
C CYS A 98 1.79 -10.75 20.97
N PRO A 99 1.57 -11.72 20.07
CA PRO A 99 2.65 -12.33 19.28
C PRO A 99 3.43 -11.27 18.49
N LEU A 100 4.70 -11.55 18.16
CA LEU A 100 5.56 -10.60 17.43
C LEU A 100 5.15 -10.42 15.96
N ALA A 101 4.57 -11.45 15.38
CA ALA A 101 4.06 -11.46 14.04
C ALA A 101 2.90 -12.46 13.95
N GLY A 102 2.05 -12.29 12.95
CA GLY A 102 0.93 -13.18 12.68
C GLY A 102 -0.18 -12.47 11.95
N HIS A 103 -1.38 -12.99 12.10
CA HIS A 103 -2.58 -12.41 11.51
C HIS A 103 -3.55 -12.00 12.61
N VAL A 104 -4.32 -10.96 12.35
CA VAL A 104 -5.43 -10.55 13.20
C VAL A 104 -6.37 -11.76 13.41
N THR A 105 -6.73 -11.99 14.67
CA THR A 105 -7.68 -13.05 15.08
C THR A 105 -8.91 -12.42 15.70
N VAL A 106 -10.03 -13.15 15.82
CA VAL A 106 -11.24 -12.66 16.49
C VAL A 106 -11.56 -13.60 17.67
N PRO A 107 -11.54 -13.13 18.93
CA PRO A 107 -11.20 -11.77 19.37
C PRO A 107 -9.69 -11.47 19.25
N SER A 108 -9.36 -10.26 18.79
CA SER A 108 -7.97 -9.83 18.61
C SER A 108 -7.39 -9.30 19.92
N LYS A 109 -6.14 -9.66 20.23
CA LYS A 109 -5.34 -8.98 21.27
C LYS A 109 -4.77 -7.64 20.80
N LEU A 110 -4.78 -7.41 19.49
CA LEU A 110 -4.31 -6.19 18.84
C LEU A 110 -5.52 -5.33 18.47
N SER A 111 -5.55 -4.07 18.91
CA SER A 111 -6.61 -3.14 18.52
C SER A 111 -6.38 -2.61 17.08
N PRO A 112 -7.44 -2.30 16.32
CA PRO A 112 -7.34 -1.57 15.05
C PRO A 112 -6.42 -0.34 15.05
N PHE A 113 -6.45 0.48 16.10
CA PHE A 113 -5.57 1.64 16.29
C PHE A 113 -4.11 1.23 16.42
N THR A 114 -3.83 0.19 17.21
CA THR A 114 -2.46 -0.28 17.42
C THR A 114 -1.91 -0.86 16.12
N TRP A 115 -2.71 -1.64 15.39
CA TRP A 115 -2.34 -2.13 14.06
C TRP A 115 -2.06 -0.97 13.10
N LEU A 116 -2.95 0.04 13.05
CA LEU A 116 -2.82 1.15 12.10
C LEU A 116 -1.59 2.02 12.42
N SER A 117 -1.36 2.26 13.71
CA SER A 117 -0.16 2.96 14.18
C SER A 117 1.10 2.21 13.77
N THR A 118 1.12 0.89 13.97
CA THR A 118 2.22 0.01 13.58
C THR A 118 2.47 0.09 12.07
N PHE A 119 1.40 -0.02 11.28
CA PHE A 119 1.45 0.05 9.82
C PHE A 119 2.05 1.38 9.32
N LEU A 120 1.58 2.51 9.83
CA LEU A 120 2.06 3.84 9.44
C LEU A 120 3.49 4.12 9.93
N VAL A 121 3.84 3.68 11.14
CA VAL A 121 5.20 3.82 11.65
C VAL A 121 6.20 3.05 10.79
N HIS A 122 5.85 1.86 10.28
CA HIS A 122 6.74 1.13 9.37
C HIS A 122 7.12 1.94 8.14
N TRP A 123 6.17 2.66 7.55
CA TRP A 123 6.44 3.51 6.39
C TRP A 123 7.22 4.78 6.74
N ASN A 124 6.91 5.41 7.87
CA ASN A 124 7.70 6.56 8.35
C ASN A 124 9.15 6.18 8.64
N LEU A 125 9.41 4.90 8.89
CA LEU A 125 10.73 4.33 9.10
C LEU A 125 11.39 3.80 7.83
N VAL A 126 11.00 4.26 6.64
CA VAL A 126 11.69 4.04 5.36
C VAL A 126 12.60 5.23 5.06
N PRO A 127 13.86 5.27 5.55
CA PRO A 127 14.81 6.32 5.19
C PRO A 127 15.26 6.26 3.72
N ASP A 128 15.83 7.38 3.26
CA ASP A 128 16.36 7.60 1.90
C ASP A 128 17.69 6.88 1.58
N ASP A 129 18.25 6.11 2.52
CA ASP A 129 19.59 5.54 2.39
C ASP A 129 19.60 4.00 2.30
N ASP A 130 20.73 3.42 1.90
CA ASP A 130 20.89 1.97 1.82
C ASP A 130 20.72 1.27 3.19
N SER A 131 20.98 1.98 4.30
CA SER A 131 20.78 1.45 5.65
C SER A 131 19.31 1.24 5.99
N ALA A 132 18.41 2.02 5.37
CA ALA A 132 16.97 1.86 5.45
C ALA A 132 16.49 0.52 4.90
N ARG A 133 16.99 0.16 3.71
CA ARG A 133 16.63 -1.08 3.01
C ARG A 133 17.07 -2.29 3.82
N GLU A 134 18.26 -2.19 4.42
CA GLU A 134 18.78 -3.20 5.35
C GLU A 134 17.89 -3.30 6.61
N GLY A 135 17.47 -2.16 7.16
CA GLY A 135 16.53 -2.10 8.27
C GLY A 135 15.18 -2.75 7.99
N GLU A 136 14.57 -2.49 6.82
CA GLU A 136 13.32 -3.13 6.41
C GLU A 136 13.49 -4.63 6.19
N TYR A 137 14.58 -5.04 5.52
CA TYR A 137 14.94 -6.45 5.38
C TYR A 137 14.98 -7.17 6.73
N PHE A 138 15.69 -6.63 7.72
CA PHE A 138 15.77 -7.28 9.04
C PHE A 138 14.43 -7.32 9.78
N ARG A 139 13.56 -6.32 9.61
CA ARG A 139 12.22 -6.33 10.19
C ARG A 139 11.35 -7.43 9.57
N VAL A 140 11.32 -7.51 8.24
CA VAL A 140 10.60 -8.57 7.51
C VAL A 140 11.15 -9.93 7.92
N LEU A 141 12.48 -10.10 7.89
CA LEU A 141 13.14 -11.36 8.23
C LEU A 141 12.81 -11.80 9.65
N ARG A 142 12.94 -10.92 10.65
CA ARG A 142 12.63 -11.24 12.05
C ARG A 142 11.19 -11.70 12.24
N SER A 143 10.22 -10.97 11.68
CA SER A 143 8.81 -11.34 11.76
C SER A 143 8.53 -12.68 11.07
N THR A 144 9.24 -12.94 9.98
CA THR A 144 9.10 -14.18 9.22
C THR A 144 9.75 -15.38 9.91
N LEU A 145 10.91 -15.19 10.55
CA LEU A 145 11.56 -16.23 11.36
C LEU A 145 10.72 -16.60 12.58
N TRP A 146 10.01 -15.65 13.17
CA TRP A 146 9.01 -15.93 14.21
C TRP A 146 7.91 -16.87 13.68
N ILE A 147 7.32 -16.56 12.52
CA ILE A 147 6.31 -17.44 11.91
C ILE A 147 6.89 -18.81 11.52
N CYS A 148 8.13 -18.83 11.00
CA CYS A 148 8.82 -20.07 10.65
C CYS A 148 9.02 -20.96 11.88
N HIS A 149 9.43 -20.38 13.01
CA HIS A 149 9.58 -21.09 14.27
C HIS A 149 8.26 -21.73 14.74
N GLU A 150 7.16 -20.98 14.67
CA GLU A 150 5.86 -21.41 15.19
C GLU A 150 5.10 -22.35 14.24
N SER A 151 5.28 -22.20 12.93
CA SER A 151 4.38 -22.83 11.93
C SER A 151 5.09 -23.38 10.69
N GLY A 152 6.43 -23.31 10.65
CA GLY A 152 7.25 -23.89 9.59
C GLY A 152 7.43 -22.99 8.36
N LEU A 153 8.27 -23.49 7.44
CA LEU A 153 8.75 -22.73 6.28
C LEU A 153 7.61 -22.22 5.37
N ARG A 154 6.65 -23.08 5.05
CA ARG A 154 5.55 -22.71 4.16
C ARG A 154 4.73 -21.55 4.73
N ALA A 155 4.33 -21.64 6.00
CA ALA A 155 3.57 -20.59 6.68
C ALA A 155 4.35 -19.27 6.72
N ALA A 156 5.66 -19.33 6.91
CA ALA A 156 6.53 -18.15 6.90
C ALA A 156 6.57 -17.48 5.51
N VAL A 157 6.67 -18.28 4.45
CA VAL A 157 6.65 -17.78 3.06
C VAL A 157 5.27 -17.23 2.68
N ASP A 158 4.19 -17.91 3.07
CA ASP A 158 2.81 -17.43 2.86
C ASP A 158 2.58 -16.10 3.59
N TYR A 159 3.11 -15.97 4.81
CA TYR A 159 3.07 -14.74 5.60
C TYR A 159 3.80 -13.57 4.92
N VAL A 160 4.96 -13.80 4.28
CA VAL A 160 5.63 -12.74 3.50
C VAL A 160 4.76 -12.31 2.31
N ALA A 161 4.11 -13.26 1.64
CA ALA A 161 3.18 -12.94 0.56
C ALA A 161 1.97 -12.13 1.08
N ASP A 162 1.43 -12.44 2.27
CA ASP A 162 0.39 -11.63 2.92
C ASP A 162 0.86 -10.18 3.16
N LEU A 163 2.08 -10.01 3.66
CA LEU A 163 2.65 -8.68 3.90
C LEU A 163 2.78 -7.89 2.59
N VAL A 164 3.22 -8.54 1.51
CA VAL A 164 3.34 -7.90 0.18
C VAL A 164 1.96 -7.54 -0.38
N GLU A 165 1.01 -8.47 -0.33
CA GLU A 165 -0.36 -8.25 -0.79
C GLU A 165 -1.07 -7.15 -0.02
N THR A 166 -0.81 -6.99 1.27
CA THR A 166 -1.45 -5.95 2.09
C THR A 166 -0.69 -4.63 2.12
N GLY A 167 0.43 -4.52 1.38
CA GLY A 167 1.23 -3.29 1.33
C GLY A 167 1.99 -2.99 2.62
N GLN A 168 2.19 -3.99 3.48
CA GLN A 168 2.93 -3.84 4.73
C GLN A 168 4.44 -3.80 4.54
N VAL A 169 4.95 -4.37 3.45
CA VAL A 169 6.37 -4.29 3.12
C VAL A 169 6.61 -3.04 2.28
N ALA A 170 7.51 -2.17 2.75
CA ALA A 170 7.88 -0.97 2.00
C ALA A 170 8.72 -1.31 0.74
N SER A 171 9.51 -2.37 0.81
CA SER A 171 10.35 -2.90 -0.26
C SER A 171 10.03 -4.38 -0.52
N VAL A 172 9.38 -4.68 -1.65
CA VAL A 172 9.24 -6.06 -2.16
C VAL A 172 10.61 -6.70 -2.38
N PHE A 173 11.66 -5.94 -2.68
CA PHE A 173 13.02 -6.48 -2.71
C PHE A 173 13.44 -7.08 -1.36
N SER A 174 13.16 -6.39 -0.23
CA SER A 174 13.37 -6.98 1.11
C SER A 174 12.57 -8.27 1.30
N ALA A 175 11.32 -8.34 0.82
CA ALA A 175 10.52 -9.56 0.86
C ALA A 175 11.10 -10.69 0.01
N ILE A 176 11.59 -10.38 -1.19
CA ILE A 176 12.29 -11.31 -2.10
C ILE A 176 13.50 -11.90 -1.40
N MET A 177 14.36 -11.04 -0.85
CA MET A 177 15.56 -11.46 -0.14
C MET A 177 15.22 -12.40 1.03
N VAL A 178 14.17 -12.10 1.79
CA VAL A 178 13.72 -12.94 2.90
C VAL A 178 13.24 -14.30 2.41
N VAL A 179 12.34 -14.36 1.42
CA VAL A 179 11.84 -15.63 0.88
C VAL A 179 12.98 -16.45 0.29
N ALA A 180 13.87 -15.83 -0.48
CA ALA A 180 15.01 -16.51 -1.07
C ALA A 180 15.94 -17.10 0.00
N GLN A 181 16.26 -16.31 1.03
CA GLN A 181 17.10 -16.74 2.15
C GLN A 181 16.49 -17.94 2.89
N LEU A 182 15.19 -17.92 3.17
CA LEU A 182 14.51 -19.02 3.84
C LEU A 182 14.56 -20.30 3.01
N ILE A 183 14.33 -20.21 1.70
CA ILE A 183 14.42 -21.36 0.79
C ILE A 183 15.85 -21.92 0.77
N ILE A 184 16.87 -21.05 0.64
CA ILE A 184 18.27 -21.49 0.56
C ILE A 184 18.72 -22.17 1.86
N VAL A 185 18.45 -21.57 3.02
CA VAL A 185 18.84 -22.15 4.32
C VAL A 185 18.02 -23.42 4.63
N SER A 186 16.77 -23.50 4.20
CA SER A 186 15.97 -24.72 4.34
C SER A 186 16.58 -25.94 3.63
N ALA A 187 17.41 -25.72 2.60
CA ALA A 187 18.08 -26.82 1.91
C ALA A 187 19.26 -27.42 2.69
N ARG A 188 19.68 -26.76 3.77
CA ARG A 188 20.82 -27.16 4.62
C ARG A 188 20.40 -27.55 6.04
N THR A 189 19.11 -27.50 6.34
CA THR A 189 18.55 -27.71 7.67
C THR A 189 17.43 -28.75 7.62
N ASN A 190 17.20 -29.45 8.73
CA ASN A 190 16.22 -30.55 8.80
C ASN A 190 14.94 -30.16 9.56
N SER A 191 14.89 -28.96 10.12
CA SER A 191 13.72 -28.47 10.87
C SER A 191 13.61 -26.94 10.81
N PRO A 192 12.41 -26.38 11.03
CA PRO A 192 12.24 -24.93 11.16
C PRO A 192 13.09 -24.31 12.29
N GLN A 193 13.32 -25.04 13.38
CA GLN A 193 14.16 -24.58 14.49
C GLN A 193 15.64 -24.51 14.07
N GLU A 194 16.15 -25.49 13.34
CA GLU A 194 17.51 -25.46 12.78
C GLU A 194 17.67 -24.32 11.76
N LEU A 195 16.65 -24.10 10.91
CA LEU A 195 16.62 -22.98 9.96
C LEU A 195 16.72 -21.64 10.69
N VAL A 196 15.87 -21.42 11.69
CA VAL A 196 15.89 -20.20 12.50
C VAL A 196 17.24 -20.04 13.19
N ALA A 197 17.74 -21.09 13.83
CA ALA A 197 19.05 -21.06 14.49
C ALA A 197 20.19 -20.72 13.51
N SER A 198 20.18 -21.25 12.28
CA SER A 198 21.19 -20.94 11.26
C SER A 198 21.23 -19.44 10.93
N LEU A 199 20.06 -18.85 10.69
CA LEU A 199 19.91 -17.41 10.41
C LEU A 199 20.08 -16.52 11.65
N MET A 200 20.24 -17.16 12.81
CA MET A 200 20.43 -16.51 14.09
C MET A 200 21.75 -16.90 14.77
N GLU A 201 22.79 -17.20 13.98
CA GLU A 201 24.15 -17.52 14.47
C GLU A 201 24.18 -18.65 15.53
N GLY A 202 23.36 -19.67 15.32
CA GLY A 202 23.19 -20.81 16.23
C GLY A 202 22.33 -20.54 17.45
N ARG A 203 21.70 -19.36 17.57
CA ARG A 203 20.82 -19.00 18.69
C ARG A 203 19.37 -19.22 18.33
N LEU A 204 18.61 -19.85 19.23
CA LEU A 204 17.17 -19.95 19.12
C LEU A 204 16.52 -19.11 20.24
N PRO A 205 15.95 -17.93 19.95
CA PRO A 205 15.36 -17.09 20.97
C PRO A 205 14.15 -17.76 21.61
N ARG A 206 14.12 -17.80 22.93
CA ARG A 206 13.10 -18.52 23.72
C ARG A 206 12.01 -17.60 24.25
N LYS A 207 12.26 -16.29 24.29
CA LYS A 207 11.32 -15.29 24.82
C LYS A 207 11.07 -14.20 23.79
N PRO A 208 9.85 -13.63 23.70
CA PRO A 208 9.54 -12.57 22.75
C PRO A 208 10.54 -11.39 22.76
N GLY A 209 11.03 -10.98 23.93
CA GLY A 209 12.01 -9.91 24.04
C GLY A 209 13.37 -10.22 23.40
N GLU A 210 13.78 -11.50 23.33
CA GLU A 210 15.05 -11.90 22.72
C GLU A 210 15.03 -11.75 21.20
N TRP A 211 13.86 -11.92 20.58
CA TRP A 211 13.68 -11.70 19.14
C TRP A 211 13.87 -10.24 18.75
N LEU A 212 13.57 -9.29 19.64
CA LEU A 212 13.57 -7.86 19.34
C LEU A 212 14.99 -7.25 19.24
N VAL A 213 15.93 -7.82 19.98
CA VAL A 213 17.30 -7.33 20.08
C VAL A 213 18.28 -8.04 19.13
N PHE A 214 17.77 -8.97 18.32
CA PHE A 214 18.60 -9.80 17.47
C PHE A 214 18.77 -9.23 16.06
N TYR A 215 19.96 -9.41 15.51
CA TYR A 215 20.36 -9.04 14.14
C TYR A 215 20.60 -10.31 13.31
N PRO A 216 19.68 -10.65 12.38
CA PRO A 216 19.87 -11.74 11.44
C PRO A 216 21.17 -11.62 10.64
N THR A 217 21.77 -12.75 10.31
CA THR A 217 22.91 -12.78 9.39
C THR A 217 22.44 -12.80 7.95
N LEU A 218 23.07 -11.96 7.12
CA LEU A 218 23.04 -12.10 5.67
C LEU A 218 24.03 -13.20 5.29
N GLU A 219 23.55 -14.39 4.92
CA GLU A 219 24.44 -15.35 4.28
C GLU A 219 24.55 -15.00 2.79
N ASN A 220 25.78 -14.99 2.26
CA ASN A 220 25.98 -15.06 0.82
C ASN A 220 25.47 -16.42 0.34
N ALA A 221 24.28 -16.40 -0.25
CA ALA A 221 23.51 -17.59 -0.48
C ALA A 221 23.50 -17.90 -1.98
N GLU A 222 24.09 -19.03 -2.36
CA GLU A 222 23.99 -19.56 -3.73
C GLU A 222 22.64 -20.25 -3.93
N PRO A 223 22.06 -20.20 -5.15
CA PRO A 223 20.84 -20.93 -5.47
C PRO A 223 20.99 -22.43 -5.16
N VAL A 224 19.91 -23.04 -4.65
CA VAL A 224 19.91 -24.43 -4.18
C VAL A 224 18.91 -25.31 -4.93
N ARG A 225 19.13 -26.62 -4.89
CA ARG A 225 18.09 -27.58 -5.28
C ARG A 225 17.02 -27.62 -4.18
N LEU A 226 15.76 -27.46 -4.56
CA LEU A 226 14.64 -27.48 -3.62
C LEU A 226 14.50 -28.83 -2.89
N THR A 227 14.39 -28.74 -1.56
CA THR A 227 13.91 -29.82 -0.68
C THR A 227 12.40 -30.00 -0.84
N ALA A 228 11.80 -30.96 -0.13
CA ALA A 228 10.35 -31.15 -0.11
C ALA A 228 9.64 -29.91 0.45
N ASP A 229 10.11 -29.37 1.57
CA ASP A 229 9.53 -28.18 2.20
C ASP A 229 9.74 -26.93 1.35
N GLY A 230 10.94 -26.75 0.80
CA GLY A 230 11.23 -25.64 -0.12
C GLY A 230 10.33 -25.70 -1.37
N ARG A 231 10.07 -26.90 -1.90
CA ARG A 231 9.13 -27.09 -3.01
C ARG A 231 7.71 -26.71 -2.62
N ALA A 232 7.23 -27.18 -1.46
CA ALA A 232 5.89 -26.86 -0.98
C ALA A 232 5.70 -25.34 -0.76
N ALA A 233 6.73 -24.65 -0.27
CA ALA A 233 6.71 -23.20 -0.10
C ALA A 233 6.67 -22.46 -1.45
N VAL A 234 7.51 -22.84 -2.42
CA VAL A 234 7.50 -22.26 -3.77
C VAL A 234 6.18 -22.54 -4.50
N GLU A 235 5.63 -23.75 -4.36
CA GLU A 235 4.33 -24.11 -4.92
C GLU A 235 3.21 -23.26 -4.31
N SER A 236 3.23 -23.02 -3.00
CA SER A 236 2.27 -22.13 -2.32
C SER A 236 2.31 -20.72 -2.91
N LEU A 237 3.50 -20.14 -3.10
CA LEU A 237 3.66 -18.81 -3.73
C LEU A 237 3.13 -18.78 -5.15
N VAL A 238 3.42 -19.81 -5.96
CA VAL A 238 2.93 -19.90 -7.35
C VAL A 238 1.41 -19.99 -7.39
N VAL A 239 0.81 -20.86 -6.58
CA VAL A 239 -0.66 -21.00 -6.47
C VAL A 239 -1.30 -19.69 -6.05
N ARG A 240 -0.67 -18.98 -5.11
CA ARG A 240 -1.14 -17.68 -4.63
C ARG A 240 -1.08 -16.60 -5.70
N GLY A 241 0.00 -16.54 -6.48
CA GLY A 241 0.11 -15.70 -7.67
C GLY A 241 -1.04 -15.94 -8.66
N TRP A 242 -1.33 -17.21 -8.97
CA TRP A 242 -2.47 -17.59 -9.82
C TRP A 242 -3.83 -17.20 -9.23
N SER A 243 -4.03 -17.42 -7.93
CA SER A 243 -5.26 -17.00 -7.25
C SER A 243 -5.47 -15.48 -7.36
N GLN A 244 -4.39 -14.70 -7.27
CA GLN A 244 -4.47 -13.24 -7.40
C GLN A 244 -4.71 -12.79 -8.85
N VAL A 245 -4.21 -13.54 -9.85
CA VAL A 245 -4.56 -13.33 -11.26
C VAL A 245 -6.06 -13.50 -11.46
N GLU A 246 -6.64 -14.58 -10.93
CA GLU A 246 -8.09 -14.84 -11.04
C GLU A 246 -8.92 -13.78 -10.29
N LYS A 247 -8.47 -13.34 -9.11
CA LYS A 247 -9.11 -12.22 -8.39
C LYS A 247 -9.10 -10.94 -9.22
N THR A 248 -7.98 -10.63 -9.87
CA THR A 248 -7.85 -9.45 -10.74
C THR A 248 -8.81 -9.54 -11.93
N ARG A 249 -8.94 -10.72 -12.54
CA ARG A 249 -9.88 -10.97 -13.65
C ARG A 249 -11.35 -10.96 -13.24
N ALA A 250 -11.63 -11.24 -11.97
CA ALA A 250 -12.98 -11.24 -11.42
C ALA A 250 -13.45 -9.86 -10.94
N ALA A 251 -12.58 -8.84 -10.98
CA ALA A 251 -12.92 -7.50 -10.51
C ALA A 251 -14.19 -6.95 -11.18
N SER A 252 -15.04 -6.34 -10.37
CA SER A 252 -16.35 -5.82 -10.78
C SER A 252 -16.34 -4.32 -11.08
N SER A 253 -15.32 -3.61 -10.61
CA SER A 253 -15.12 -2.15 -10.76
C SER A 253 -13.66 -1.82 -11.05
N LEU A 254 -13.40 -0.61 -11.55
CA LEU A 254 -12.03 -0.13 -11.75
C LEU A 254 -11.25 -0.06 -10.44
N ASP A 255 -11.90 0.30 -9.33
CA ASP A 255 -11.25 0.36 -8.01
C ASP A 255 -10.76 -1.00 -7.53
N GLU A 256 -11.61 -2.02 -7.66
CA GLU A 256 -11.29 -3.39 -7.30
C GLU A 256 -10.17 -3.93 -8.20
N TRP A 257 -10.22 -3.59 -9.49
CA TRP A 257 -9.21 -4.00 -10.45
C TRP A 257 -7.85 -3.35 -10.15
N LEU A 258 -7.78 -2.03 -9.99
CA LEU A 258 -6.55 -1.31 -9.65
C LEU A 258 -5.93 -1.81 -8.35
N SER A 259 -6.77 -2.03 -7.33
CA SER A 259 -6.32 -2.57 -6.05
C SER A 259 -5.77 -4.00 -6.18
N SER A 260 -6.40 -4.81 -7.03
CA SER A 260 -5.99 -6.20 -7.27
C SER A 260 -4.74 -6.28 -8.14
N VAL A 261 -4.59 -5.40 -9.13
CA VAL A 261 -3.39 -5.26 -9.97
C VAL A 261 -2.19 -4.85 -9.13
N ALA A 262 -2.33 -3.87 -8.23
CA ALA A 262 -1.24 -3.46 -7.34
C ALA A 262 -0.78 -4.60 -6.41
N ALA A 263 -1.71 -5.40 -5.90
CA ALA A 263 -1.37 -6.60 -5.13
C ALA A 263 -0.69 -7.67 -6.02
N LEU A 264 -1.25 -7.91 -7.21
CA LEU A 264 -0.74 -8.88 -8.18
C LEU A 264 0.70 -8.57 -8.57
N GLN A 265 1.01 -7.34 -8.96
CA GLN A 265 2.37 -6.93 -9.35
C GLN A 265 3.40 -7.32 -8.28
N GLY A 266 3.10 -7.04 -7.01
CA GLY A 266 4.01 -7.38 -5.90
C GLY A 266 4.23 -8.87 -5.73
N LEU A 267 3.18 -9.67 -5.87
CA LEU A 267 3.27 -11.13 -5.81
C LEU A 267 4.05 -11.70 -6.99
N LEU A 268 3.81 -11.22 -8.21
CA LEU A 268 4.54 -11.68 -9.39
C LEU A 268 6.03 -11.39 -9.21
N THR A 269 6.38 -10.15 -8.86
CA THR A 269 7.76 -9.72 -8.55
C THR A 269 8.36 -10.58 -7.44
N LEU A 270 7.62 -10.83 -6.35
CA LEU A 270 8.06 -11.71 -5.27
C LEU A 270 8.37 -13.13 -5.76
N VAL A 271 7.45 -13.76 -6.50
CA VAL A 271 7.61 -15.14 -7.00
C VAL A 271 8.81 -15.23 -7.94
N MET A 272 8.83 -14.38 -8.97
CA MET A 272 9.83 -14.43 -10.04
C MET A 272 11.24 -14.28 -9.49
N HIS A 273 11.48 -13.23 -8.70
CA HIS A 273 12.81 -12.94 -8.20
C HIS A 273 13.22 -13.87 -7.06
N SER A 274 12.31 -14.29 -6.19
CA SER A 274 12.66 -15.29 -5.15
C SER A 274 13.06 -16.62 -5.77
N VAL A 275 12.36 -17.07 -6.82
CA VAL A 275 12.72 -18.30 -7.54
C VAL A 275 14.05 -18.13 -8.26
N ALA A 276 14.25 -17.02 -8.96
CA ALA A 276 15.50 -16.74 -9.68
C ALA A 276 16.72 -16.71 -8.73
N MET A 277 16.55 -16.17 -7.52
CA MET A 277 17.62 -16.07 -6.53
C MET A 277 17.85 -17.39 -5.77
N ALA A 278 16.80 -18.14 -5.43
CA ALA A 278 16.92 -19.27 -4.52
C ALA A 278 17.01 -20.64 -5.19
N VAL A 279 16.54 -20.79 -6.43
CA VAL A 279 16.33 -22.12 -7.04
C VAL A 279 17.38 -22.39 -8.12
N ALA A 280 18.32 -23.28 -7.83
CA ALA A 280 19.23 -23.80 -8.83
C ALA A 280 18.50 -24.71 -9.82
N ASN A 281 18.66 -24.44 -11.12
CA ASN A 281 18.12 -25.25 -12.21
C ASN A 281 16.62 -25.55 -12.07
N PRO A 282 15.74 -24.52 -12.07
CA PRO A 282 14.30 -24.71 -11.93
C PRO A 282 13.76 -25.67 -13.00
N SER A 283 12.76 -26.47 -12.63
CA SER A 283 12.12 -27.39 -13.56
C SER A 283 11.53 -26.65 -14.77
N THR A 284 11.36 -27.33 -15.91
CA THR A 284 10.74 -26.72 -17.10
C THR A 284 9.35 -26.16 -16.80
N ALA A 285 8.55 -26.83 -15.95
CA ALA A 285 7.25 -26.34 -15.55
C ALA A 285 7.35 -25.04 -14.73
N LEU A 286 8.25 -24.97 -13.75
CA LEU A 286 8.46 -23.77 -12.95
C LEU A 286 8.98 -22.60 -13.80
N ARG A 287 9.91 -22.86 -14.72
CA ARG A 287 10.37 -21.84 -15.68
C ARG A 287 9.23 -21.29 -16.54
N ALA A 288 8.37 -22.17 -17.06
CA ALA A 288 7.23 -21.74 -17.87
C ALA A 288 6.26 -20.85 -17.08
N VAL A 289 5.99 -21.18 -15.81
CA VAL A 289 5.16 -20.34 -14.93
C VAL A 289 5.83 -18.99 -14.65
N VAL A 290 7.12 -18.96 -14.31
CA VAL A 290 7.86 -17.72 -14.04
C VAL A 290 7.89 -16.81 -15.27
N SER A 291 8.15 -17.36 -16.47
CA SER A 291 8.10 -16.59 -17.71
C SER A 291 6.71 -16.04 -18.00
N GLN A 292 5.65 -16.79 -17.68
CA GLN A 292 4.29 -16.30 -17.84
C GLN A 292 3.96 -15.16 -16.85
N PHE A 293 4.46 -15.24 -15.62
CA PHE A 293 4.35 -14.16 -14.64
C PHE A 293 5.14 -12.92 -15.07
N GLU A 294 6.28 -13.08 -15.72
CA GLU A 294 7.07 -11.98 -16.28
C GLU A 294 6.31 -11.25 -17.38
N GLU A 295 5.69 -12.00 -18.30
CA GLU A 295 4.83 -11.44 -19.34
C GLU A 295 3.64 -10.65 -18.76
N MET A 296 2.98 -11.18 -17.72
CA MET A 296 1.89 -10.45 -17.03
C MET A 296 2.39 -9.21 -16.29
N SER A 297 3.55 -9.29 -15.65
CA SER A 297 4.14 -8.15 -14.95
C SER A 297 4.43 -7.01 -15.92
N ALA A 298 4.99 -7.32 -17.10
CA ALA A 298 5.21 -6.34 -18.16
C ALA A 298 3.89 -5.70 -18.65
N ASP A 299 2.83 -6.51 -18.81
CA ASP A 299 1.50 -6.02 -19.21
C ASP A 299 0.90 -5.10 -18.13
N ILE A 300 1.09 -5.41 -16.84
CA ILE A 300 0.67 -4.56 -15.72
C ILE A 300 1.41 -3.23 -15.74
N SER A 301 2.74 -3.25 -15.87
CA SER A 301 3.54 -2.03 -15.91
C SER A 301 3.12 -1.13 -17.07
N ALA A 302 2.89 -1.70 -18.26
CA ALA A 302 2.38 -0.95 -19.41
C ALA A 302 1.00 -0.34 -19.12
N ALA A 303 0.07 -1.11 -18.51
CA ALA A 303 -1.24 -0.61 -18.13
C ALA A 303 -1.15 0.55 -17.13
N THR A 304 -0.29 0.42 -16.12
CA THR A 304 -0.05 1.44 -15.10
C THR A 304 0.46 2.74 -15.71
N VAL A 305 1.43 2.67 -16.62
CA VAL A 305 1.95 3.84 -17.35
C VAL A 305 0.88 4.49 -18.22
N ASP A 306 0.12 3.70 -19.00
CA ASP A 306 -0.96 4.23 -19.84
C ASP A 306 -2.06 4.90 -19.00
N MET A 307 -2.36 4.36 -17.81
CA MET A 307 -3.31 4.94 -16.89
C MET A 307 -2.78 6.20 -16.21
N GLU A 308 -1.49 6.25 -15.88
CA GLU A 308 -0.85 7.45 -15.33
C GLU A 308 -0.99 8.63 -16.30
N VAL A 309 -0.59 8.43 -17.56
CA VAL A 309 -0.74 9.42 -18.64
C VAL A 309 -2.23 9.74 -18.89
N GLY A 310 -3.08 8.71 -18.83
CA GLY A 310 -4.51 8.82 -19.09
C GLY A 310 -5.32 9.54 -18.01
N LEU A 311 -4.93 9.44 -16.74
CA LEU A 311 -5.61 10.10 -15.60
C LEU A 311 -5.38 11.62 -15.57
N GLU A 312 -4.46 12.12 -16.39
CA GLU A 312 -4.27 13.55 -16.65
C GLU A 312 -5.16 14.06 -17.81
N GLY A 313 -5.75 13.16 -18.61
CA GLY A 313 -6.41 13.52 -19.88
C GLY A 313 -7.62 12.67 -20.35
N ASN A 314 -8.23 11.86 -19.50
CA ASN A 314 -9.44 11.03 -19.77
C ASN A 314 -9.32 9.90 -20.82
N ALA A 315 -8.11 9.47 -21.23
CA ALA A 315 -7.95 8.52 -22.34
C ALA A 315 -7.30 7.15 -22.02
N GLY A 316 -6.79 6.93 -20.81
CA GLY A 316 -5.87 5.80 -20.53
C GLY A 316 -6.47 4.40 -20.71
N LEU A 317 -7.57 4.10 -20.00
CA LEU A 317 -8.13 2.75 -20.01
C LEU A 317 -8.71 2.32 -21.38
N PRO A 318 -9.44 3.18 -22.13
CA PRO A 318 -9.85 2.86 -23.50
C PRO A 318 -8.68 2.58 -24.45
N GLN A 319 -7.56 3.31 -24.32
CA GLN A 319 -6.36 3.09 -25.13
C GLN A 319 -5.70 1.75 -24.80
N PHE A 320 -5.54 1.44 -23.51
CA PHE A 320 -5.02 0.15 -23.07
C PHE A 320 -5.89 -1.02 -23.58
N LEU A 321 -7.22 -0.89 -23.52
CA LEU A 321 -8.16 -1.86 -24.09
C LEU A 321 -7.99 -2.03 -25.60
N SER A 322 -7.81 -0.93 -26.33
CA SER A 322 -7.55 -0.97 -27.77
C SER A 322 -6.24 -1.70 -28.08
N TYR A 323 -5.18 -1.40 -27.33
CA TYR A 323 -3.88 -2.06 -27.45
C TYR A 323 -4.00 -3.58 -27.25
N GLN A 324 -4.66 -4.01 -26.17
CA GLN A 324 -4.87 -5.42 -25.84
C GLN A 324 -5.65 -6.15 -26.96
N ARG A 325 -6.70 -5.50 -27.51
CA ARG A 325 -7.48 -6.03 -28.65
C ARG A 325 -6.65 -6.16 -29.91
N ASP A 326 -5.83 -5.16 -30.21
CA ASP A 326 -4.97 -5.19 -31.39
C ASP A 326 -3.87 -6.25 -31.26
N LEU A 327 -3.35 -6.47 -30.04
CA LEU A 327 -2.44 -7.57 -29.76
C LEU A 327 -3.10 -8.93 -29.98
N GLU A 328 -4.32 -9.15 -29.46
CA GLU A 328 -5.10 -10.38 -29.70
C GLU A 328 -5.31 -10.61 -31.21
N LYS A 329 -5.74 -9.59 -31.95
CA LYS A 329 -5.92 -9.67 -33.42
C LYS A 329 -4.62 -10.04 -34.12
N ARG A 330 -3.47 -9.47 -33.73
CA ARG A 330 -2.16 -9.79 -34.32
C ARG A 330 -1.79 -11.26 -34.10
N PHE A 331 -2.05 -11.82 -32.91
CA PHE A 331 -1.82 -13.24 -32.64
C PHE A 331 -2.74 -14.13 -33.50
N LEU A 332 -4.05 -13.83 -33.53
CA LEU A 332 -5.01 -14.58 -34.34
C LEU A 332 -4.66 -14.55 -35.84
N ASN A 333 -4.26 -13.40 -36.36
CA ASN A 333 -3.92 -13.22 -37.79
C ASN A 333 -2.66 -13.97 -38.21
N ARG A 334 -1.77 -14.34 -37.27
CA ARG A 334 -0.57 -15.15 -37.56
C ARG A 334 -0.88 -16.65 -37.66
N GLY A 335 -2.16 -17.04 -37.66
CA GLY A 335 -2.58 -18.45 -37.61
C GLY A 335 -2.25 -19.10 -36.27
N ASP A 336 -1.83 -18.31 -35.30
CA ASP A 336 -1.41 -18.80 -34.00
C ASP A 336 -2.64 -18.95 -33.12
N THR A 337 -2.96 -20.20 -32.77
CA THR A 337 -3.97 -20.50 -31.75
C THR A 337 -3.64 -19.87 -30.39
N SER A 338 -2.43 -19.33 -30.21
CA SER A 338 -2.03 -18.52 -29.08
C SER A 338 -2.85 -17.23 -28.89
N GLY A 339 -3.64 -16.76 -29.86
CA GLY A 339 -4.61 -15.68 -29.59
C GLY A 339 -5.62 -16.06 -28.49
N ARG A 340 -6.05 -17.33 -28.45
CA ARG A 340 -6.89 -17.86 -27.36
C ARG A 340 -6.08 -18.09 -26.08
N ARG A 341 -4.79 -18.42 -26.23
CA ARG A 341 -3.82 -18.54 -25.14
C ARG A 341 -3.67 -17.18 -24.46
N PHE A 342 -3.34 -16.13 -25.18
CA PHE A 342 -3.27 -14.74 -24.71
C PHE A 342 -4.50 -14.34 -23.88
N ARG A 343 -5.70 -14.60 -24.41
CA ARG A 343 -6.95 -14.31 -23.72
C ARG A 343 -7.12 -15.08 -22.40
N ARG A 344 -6.64 -16.32 -22.32
CA ARG A 344 -6.73 -17.19 -21.13
C ARG A 344 -5.56 -16.97 -20.16
N GLU A 345 -4.41 -16.58 -20.68
CA GLU A 345 -3.11 -16.66 -20.01
C GLU A 345 -2.52 -15.31 -19.67
N ARG A 346 -2.89 -14.22 -20.35
CA ARG A 346 -2.31 -12.88 -20.15
C ARG A 346 -3.30 -11.77 -19.94
N LEU A 347 -4.52 -11.91 -20.47
CA LEU A 347 -5.57 -10.90 -20.24
C LEU A 347 -5.87 -10.80 -18.74
N LEU A 348 -5.57 -9.65 -18.13
CA LEU A 348 -5.86 -9.35 -16.72
C LEU A 348 -7.17 -8.58 -16.52
N LEU A 349 -7.71 -8.02 -17.60
CA LEU A 349 -8.98 -7.32 -17.56
C LEU A 349 -10.15 -8.32 -17.53
N PRO A 350 -11.22 -8.03 -16.76
CA PRO A 350 -12.43 -8.84 -16.79
C PRO A 350 -13.02 -8.93 -18.20
N LEU A 351 -13.49 -10.14 -18.56
CA LEU A 351 -14.08 -10.41 -19.87
C LEU A 351 -15.20 -9.43 -20.29
N PRO A 352 -16.12 -9.01 -19.39
CA PRO A 352 -17.17 -8.05 -19.76
C PRO A 352 -16.62 -6.70 -20.24
N ILE A 353 -15.52 -6.25 -19.64
CA ILE A 353 -14.85 -4.97 -19.96
C ILE A 353 -14.07 -5.10 -21.26
N TYR A 354 -13.36 -6.21 -21.41
CA TYR A 354 -12.60 -6.48 -22.61
C TYR A 354 -13.49 -6.53 -23.86
N GLY A 355 -14.71 -7.08 -23.74
CA GLY A 355 -15.67 -7.21 -24.84
C GLY A 355 -16.52 -5.97 -25.17
N SER A 356 -16.53 -4.91 -24.34
CA SER A 356 -17.42 -3.76 -24.55
C SER A 356 -16.91 -2.86 -25.68
N SER A 357 -17.62 -2.79 -26.81
CA SER A 357 -17.06 -2.21 -28.04
C SER A 357 -16.81 -0.70 -27.97
N ASP A 358 -17.56 0.11 -27.21
CA ASP A 358 -17.38 1.58 -27.28
C ASP A 358 -17.66 2.37 -25.98
N LYS A 359 -18.28 1.77 -24.96
CA LYS A 359 -18.55 2.44 -23.68
C LYS A 359 -18.22 1.52 -22.53
N LEU A 360 -17.33 1.99 -21.65
CA LEU A 360 -17.08 1.34 -20.37
C LEU A 360 -18.33 1.41 -19.49
N PRO A 361 -18.58 0.38 -18.66
CA PRO A 361 -19.56 0.51 -17.58
C PRO A 361 -19.27 1.73 -16.70
N PRO A 362 -20.28 2.35 -16.06
CA PRO A 362 -20.08 3.52 -15.20
C PRO A 362 -18.99 3.31 -14.13
N ASP A 363 -18.97 2.16 -13.46
CA ASP A 363 -18.00 1.80 -12.41
C ASP A 363 -16.58 1.52 -12.95
N TRP A 364 -16.39 1.62 -14.27
CA TRP A 364 -15.13 1.46 -14.98
C TRP A 364 -14.67 2.73 -15.68
N GLY A 365 -15.49 3.78 -15.69
CA GLY A 365 -15.14 5.03 -16.34
C GLY A 365 -14.02 5.77 -15.60
N GLU A 366 -14.09 5.80 -14.27
CA GLU A 366 -13.21 6.61 -13.44
C GLU A 366 -12.95 5.94 -12.08
N PRO A 367 -11.71 5.98 -11.55
CA PRO A 367 -11.43 5.47 -10.21
C PRO A 367 -12.06 6.39 -9.16
N SER A 368 -12.53 5.82 -8.06
CA SER A 368 -13.03 6.62 -6.94
C SER A 368 -11.88 7.39 -6.28
N TRP A 369 -12.23 8.38 -5.44
CA TRP A 369 -11.26 9.15 -4.68
C TRP A 369 -10.34 8.28 -3.80
N ARG A 370 -10.82 7.09 -3.37
CA ARG A 370 -10.08 6.14 -2.52
C ARG A 370 -8.88 5.54 -3.24
N ILE A 371 -8.95 5.44 -4.57
CA ILE A 371 -7.88 4.92 -5.41
C ILE A 371 -7.11 6.07 -6.06
N ALA A 372 -7.83 7.04 -6.60
CA ALA A 372 -7.24 8.15 -7.34
C ALA A 372 -6.25 8.96 -6.49
N LEU A 373 -6.50 9.10 -5.18
CA LEU A 373 -5.60 9.81 -4.28
C LEU A 373 -4.29 9.05 -4.04
N PRO A 374 -4.27 7.82 -3.48
CA PRO A 374 -3.02 7.08 -3.30
C PRO A 374 -2.30 6.86 -4.64
N TRP A 375 -3.05 6.61 -5.72
CA TRP A 375 -2.47 6.52 -7.08
C TRP A 375 -1.70 7.79 -7.45
N LYS A 376 -2.32 8.98 -7.32
CA LYS A 376 -1.65 10.26 -7.61
C LYS A 376 -0.50 10.52 -6.65
N SER A 377 -0.63 10.20 -5.37
CA SER A 377 0.46 10.37 -4.40
C SER A 377 1.69 9.52 -4.76
N CYS A 378 1.49 8.33 -5.35
CA CYS A 378 2.56 7.44 -5.77
C CYS A 378 3.12 7.77 -7.16
N HIS A 379 2.29 8.24 -8.10
CA HIS A 379 2.66 8.35 -9.52
C HIS A 379 2.80 9.79 -10.02
N SER A 380 2.13 10.79 -9.44
CA SER A 380 2.27 12.17 -9.94
C SER A 380 3.71 12.68 -9.76
N PHE A 381 4.27 13.21 -10.84
CA PHE A 381 5.51 13.98 -10.79
C PHE A 381 5.27 15.20 -9.92
N VAL A 382 5.81 15.16 -8.71
CA VAL A 382 5.74 16.25 -7.73
C VAL A 382 6.37 17.54 -8.30
N ASP A 383 7.10 17.45 -9.41
CA ASP A 383 7.66 18.60 -10.13
C ASP A 383 6.60 19.62 -10.57
N GLU A 384 5.33 19.27 -10.86
CA GLU A 384 4.28 20.29 -11.13
C GLU A 384 3.62 20.87 -9.87
N LEU A 385 3.69 20.16 -8.74
CA LEU A 385 3.19 20.66 -7.45
C LEU A 385 4.24 21.51 -6.73
N LEU A 386 5.52 21.32 -7.04
CA LEU A 386 6.65 22.10 -6.52
C LEU A 386 7.18 23.16 -7.51
N ALA A 387 7.08 22.96 -8.83
CA ALA A 387 7.19 24.03 -9.82
C ALA A 387 5.87 24.81 -9.78
N GLY A 388 5.74 25.66 -8.76
CA GLY A 388 4.53 26.42 -8.52
C GLY A 388 4.03 27.10 -9.80
N PRO A 389 2.71 27.26 -9.97
CA PRO A 389 2.23 28.16 -11.00
C PRO A 389 2.81 29.54 -10.70
N ASP A 390 3.39 30.18 -11.71
CA ASP A 390 3.40 31.64 -11.77
C ASP A 390 2.01 32.12 -11.29
N PRO A 391 1.90 32.95 -10.24
CA PRO A 391 0.63 33.25 -9.57
C PRO A 391 -0.43 33.98 -10.44
N ALA A 392 -0.25 34.06 -11.76
CA ALA A 392 -1.12 34.75 -12.70
C ALA A 392 -1.80 33.84 -13.76
N GLY A 393 -1.49 32.54 -13.86
CA GLY A 393 -2.10 31.65 -14.86
C GLY A 393 -3.38 30.95 -14.37
N PRO A 394 -4.48 30.92 -15.16
CA PRO A 394 -5.65 30.11 -14.80
C PRO A 394 -5.36 28.61 -15.02
N LEU A 395 -5.56 27.81 -13.98
CA LEU A 395 -5.47 26.35 -14.04
C LEU A 395 -6.53 25.75 -15.00
N PRO A 396 -6.25 24.61 -15.67
CA PRO A 396 -7.20 23.96 -16.56
C PRO A 396 -8.47 23.53 -15.83
N ARG A 397 -9.63 23.89 -16.40
CA ARG A 397 -10.95 23.48 -15.90
C ARG A 397 -11.25 22.06 -16.39
N GLY A 398 -10.79 21.06 -15.64
CA GLY A 398 -11.18 19.65 -15.79
C GLY A 398 -11.67 19.12 -14.43
N SER A 399 -12.97 18.86 -14.33
CA SER A 399 -13.69 18.55 -13.10
C SER A 399 -13.45 17.12 -12.62
N TRP A 400 -12.61 16.96 -11.61
CA TRP A 400 -12.74 15.90 -10.63
C TRP A 400 -13.27 16.58 -9.38
N ALA A 401 -14.45 16.20 -8.91
CA ALA A 401 -14.94 16.64 -7.61
C ALA A 401 -14.01 16.05 -6.54
N ARG A 402 -12.86 16.72 -6.30
CA ARG A 402 -12.18 16.70 -5.00
C ARG A 402 -13.30 16.91 -3.96
N PRO A 403 -13.34 16.16 -2.84
CA PRO A 403 -13.92 16.76 -1.65
C PRO A 403 -13.21 18.09 -1.54
N LEU A 404 -13.96 19.19 -1.69
CA LEU A 404 -13.38 20.51 -1.84
C LEU A 404 -12.31 20.61 -0.76
N LYS A 405 -11.09 21.09 -1.08
CA LYS A 405 -10.14 21.45 -0.02
C LYS A 405 -10.85 22.22 1.09
N GLY A 406 -11.89 22.98 0.74
CA GLY A 406 -12.85 23.64 1.62
C GLY A 406 -13.60 22.78 2.64
N ASP A 407 -13.76 21.46 2.52
CA ASP A 407 -14.41 20.63 3.56
C ASP A 407 -13.40 20.22 4.63
N ALA A 408 -12.21 19.76 4.22
CA ALA A 408 -11.09 19.57 5.14
C ALA A 408 -10.67 20.90 5.79
N LEU A 409 -10.67 22.01 5.05
CA LEU A 409 -10.38 23.33 5.58
C LEU A 409 -11.49 23.88 6.48
N ARG A 410 -12.76 23.61 6.15
CA ARG A 410 -13.89 23.94 7.05
C ARG A 410 -13.78 23.15 8.33
N GLN A 411 -13.41 21.87 8.27
CA GLN A 411 -13.18 21.04 9.43
C GLN A 411 -11.99 21.55 10.26
N ALA A 412 -10.85 21.88 9.63
CA ALA A 412 -9.68 22.46 10.30
C ALA A 412 -9.98 23.82 10.94
N LEU A 413 -10.77 24.68 10.28
CA LEU A 413 -11.22 25.96 10.83
C LEU A 413 -12.28 25.83 11.92
N THR A 414 -13.07 24.75 11.88
CA THR A 414 -14.00 24.42 12.97
C THR A 414 -13.24 23.92 14.19
N LEU A 415 -12.16 23.16 13.97
CA LEU A 415 -11.28 22.63 15.02
C LEU A 415 -10.38 23.71 15.64
N HIS A 416 -9.86 24.62 14.81
CA HIS A 416 -8.88 25.63 15.21
C HIS A 416 -9.19 27.00 14.58
N PRO A 417 -10.31 27.64 14.96
CA PRO A 417 -10.73 28.93 14.42
C PRO A 417 -9.78 30.08 14.78
N GLU A 418 -8.84 29.88 15.69
CA GLU A 418 -7.82 30.86 16.05
C GLU A 418 -6.55 30.76 15.19
N HIS A 419 -6.34 29.68 14.43
CA HIS A 419 -5.07 29.42 13.77
C HIS A 419 -4.94 30.20 12.44
N PRO A 420 -4.08 31.25 12.36
CA PRO A 420 -4.05 32.14 11.21
C PRO A 420 -3.74 31.47 9.86
N PRO A 421 -2.86 30.45 9.79
CA PRO A 421 -2.61 29.70 8.56
C PRO A 421 -3.86 29.06 7.92
N TYR A 422 -4.81 28.57 8.71
CA TYR A 422 -6.01 27.93 8.17
C TYR A 422 -6.96 28.95 7.52
N TRP A 423 -7.09 30.15 8.09
CA TRP A 423 -7.85 31.24 7.48
C TRP A 423 -7.18 31.78 6.21
N LYS A 424 -5.84 31.79 6.18
CA LYS A 424 -5.07 32.17 4.99
C LYS A 424 -5.27 31.14 3.86
N ALA A 425 -5.20 29.85 4.18
CA ALA A 425 -5.51 28.78 3.24
C ALA A 425 -6.97 28.85 2.76
N LEU A 426 -7.93 29.21 3.62
CA LEU A 426 -9.33 29.36 3.22
C LEU A 426 -9.50 30.51 2.25
N ALA A 427 -8.80 31.62 2.50
CA ALA A 427 -8.81 32.75 1.59
C ALA A 427 -8.28 32.39 0.20
N GLN A 428 -7.26 31.53 0.11
CA GLN A 428 -6.72 31.06 -1.16
C GLN A 428 -7.72 30.16 -1.90
N GLU A 429 -8.35 29.21 -1.20
CA GLU A 429 -9.37 28.33 -1.79
C GLU A 429 -10.63 29.10 -2.20
N LEU A 430 -11.09 30.07 -1.40
CA LEU A 430 -12.23 30.91 -1.77
C LEU A 430 -11.94 31.79 -2.99
N ARG A 431 -10.69 32.18 -3.25
CA ARG A 431 -10.32 32.85 -4.51
C ARG A 431 -10.36 31.88 -5.69
N SER A 432 -9.82 30.67 -5.53
CA SER A 432 -9.75 29.69 -6.62
C SER A 432 -11.15 29.28 -7.12
N VAL A 433 -12.15 29.27 -6.24
CA VAL A 433 -13.56 28.99 -6.60
C VAL A 433 -14.40 30.24 -6.94
N GLY A 434 -13.76 31.38 -7.21
CA GLY A 434 -14.46 32.59 -7.67
C GLY A 434 -15.30 33.30 -6.60
N ARG A 435 -14.94 33.22 -5.32
CA ARG A 435 -15.59 33.89 -4.18
C ARG A 435 -14.70 34.99 -3.56
N PRO A 436 -14.33 36.05 -4.30
CA PRO A 436 -13.32 37.03 -3.88
C PRO A 436 -13.70 37.83 -2.62
N ARG A 437 -14.99 38.11 -2.39
CA ARG A 437 -15.46 38.81 -1.18
C ARG A 437 -15.26 37.95 0.08
N ALA A 438 -15.61 36.67 0.01
CA ALA A 438 -15.43 35.72 1.11
C ALA A 438 -13.95 35.46 1.39
N ALA A 439 -13.13 35.36 0.33
CA ALA A 439 -11.68 35.27 0.48
C ALA A 439 -11.06 36.48 1.18
N LYS A 440 -11.52 37.70 0.86
CA LYS A 440 -11.06 38.92 1.52
C LYS A 440 -11.42 38.91 3.01
N ALA A 441 -12.62 38.43 3.36
CA ALA A 441 -13.04 38.27 4.75
C ALA A 441 -12.16 37.26 5.51
N ALA A 442 -11.92 36.06 4.95
CA ALA A 442 -11.05 35.06 5.55
C ALA A 442 -9.61 35.58 5.76
N LEU A 443 -9.06 36.34 4.79
CA LEU A 443 -7.73 36.92 4.93
C LEU A 443 -7.67 38.01 6.02
N LEU A 444 -8.74 38.78 6.21
CA LEU A 444 -8.84 39.76 7.30
C LEU A 444 -8.89 39.07 8.67
N VAL A 445 -9.59 37.95 8.79
CA VAL A 445 -9.60 37.13 10.01
C VAL A 445 -8.21 36.61 10.31
N SER A 446 -7.53 36.02 9.31
CA SER A 446 -6.12 35.57 9.44
C SER A 446 -5.21 36.67 9.97
N LYS A 447 -5.25 37.87 9.37
CA LYS A 447 -4.42 39.02 9.81
C LYS A 447 -4.71 39.46 11.24
N ARG A 448 -5.98 39.53 11.63
CA ARG A 448 -6.37 39.90 13.00
C ARG A 448 -5.91 38.87 14.03
N MET A 449 -5.98 37.58 13.70
CA MET A 449 -5.49 36.52 14.58
C MET A 449 -3.97 36.58 14.72
N SER A 450 -3.22 36.76 13.63
CA SER A 450 -1.76 36.93 13.69
C SER A 450 -1.34 38.11 14.55
N GLN A 451 -2.06 39.24 14.49
CA GLN A 451 -1.79 40.41 15.33
C GLN A 451 -2.02 40.11 16.81
N ARG A 452 -3.11 39.42 17.15
CA ARG A 452 -3.38 38.97 18.53
C ARG A 452 -2.34 38.00 19.06
N THR A 453 -1.85 37.06 18.25
CA THR A 453 -0.80 36.11 18.66
C THR A 453 0.51 36.83 19.01
N VAL A 454 0.86 37.88 18.25
CA VAL A 454 2.03 38.73 18.53
C VAL A 454 1.83 39.56 19.80
N GLU A 455 0.65 40.16 19.99
CA GLU A 455 0.32 40.96 21.19
C GLU A 455 0.28 40.12 22.48
N GLN A 456 -0.04 38.84 22.39
CA GLN A 456 -0.08 37.91 23.53
C GLN A 456 1.29 37.31 23.88
N GLY A 457 2.36 37.71 23.20
CA GLY A 457 3.73 37.24 23.49
C GLY A 457 3.92 35.74 23.27
N TRP A 458 3.13 35.14 22.36
CA TRP A 458 3.19 33.71 22.11
C TRP A 458 4.39 33.40 21.20
N GLU A 459 5.53 33.03 21.80
CA GLU A 459 6.63 32.42 21.04
C GLU A 459 6.24 30.97 20.69
N PRO A 460 6.31 30.58 19.40
CA PRO A 460 6.09 29.18 19.03
C PRO A 460 7.21 28.35 19.68
N ARG A 461 6.83 27.42 20.56
CA ARG A 461 7.77 26.41 21.06
C ARG A 461 8.21 25.55 19.86
N SER A 462 9.45 25.75 19.45
CA SER A 462 10.16 24.98 18.43
C SER A 462 10.31 23.52 18.82
#